data_AF-A0A1F8RAJ0-F1
#
_entry.id   AF-A0A1F8RAJ0-F1
#
_cell.length_a   1.000
_cell.length_b   1.000
_cell.length_c   1.000
_cell.angle_alpha   90.00
_cell.angle_beta   90.00
_cell.angle_gamma   90.00
#
_symmetry.space_group_name_H-M   'P 1'
#
loop_
_entity.id
_entity.type
_entity.pdbx_description
1 polymer ?
#
loop_
_entity_poly.entity_id
_entity_poly.type
_entity_poly.pdbx_seq_one_letter_code
_entity_poly.pdbx_strand_id
1 'polypeptide(L)' 'MDERVANLARRLHAWGLNGLAAALVENAGPLAFLGAQALYFTGPVLTPFLPEDDVTALARLLEDPAALRAFAERLTEADS' A
#
# COMPACT_ATOMS: atom_id res chain seq x y z
N MET A 1 -10.08 2.95 8.50
CA MET A 1 -8.73 2.76 7.94
C MET A 1 -8.03 1.74 8.82
N ASP A 2 -7.66 0.58 8.25
CA ASP A 2 -7.11 -0.55 9.01
C ASP A 2 -5.76 -0.19 9.67
N GLU A 3 -5.56 -0.59 10.93
CA GLU A 3 -4.30 -0.40 11.68
C GLU A 3 -3.06 -0.99 10.96
N ARG A 4 -3.31 -1.99 10.11
CA ARG A 4 -2.32 -2.70 9.31
C ARG A 4 -1.71 -1.82 8.22
N VAL A 5 -2.57 -1.06 7.55
CA VAL A 5 -2.18 -0.08 6.53
C VAL A 5 -1.30 1.00 7.15
N ALA A 6 -1.61 1.42 8.39
CA ALA A 6 -0.77 2.37 9.12
C ALA A 6 0.61 1.80 9.53
N ASN A 7 0.69 0.51 9.88
CA ASN A 7 1.96 -0.18 10.13
C ASN A 7 2.83 -0.26 8.86
N LEU A 8 2.20 -0.51 7.72
CA LEU A 8 2.90 -0.54 6.44
C LEU A 8 3.44 0.84 6.04
N ALA A 9 2.65 1.90 6.18
CA ALA A 9 3.12 3.26 5.97
C ALA A 9 4.36 3.57 6.82
N ARG A 10 4.38 3.15 8.09
CA ARG A 10 5.55 3.30 8.96
C ARG A 10 6.77 2.50 8.49
N ARG A 11 6.57 1.30 7.93
CA ARG A 11 7.66 0.50 7.35
C ARG A 11 8.23 1.12 6.07
N LEU A 12 7.35 1.60 5.18
CA LEU A 12 7.73 2.32 3.97
C LEU A 12 8.50 3.60 4.30
N HIS A 13 8.05 4.32 5.33
CA HIS A 13 8.75 5.48 5.87
C HIS A 13 10.13 5.10 6.42
N ALA A 14 10.23 4.04 7.23
CA ALA A 14 11.52 3.55 7.74
C ALA A 14 12.48 3.09 6.63
N TRP A 15 11.97 2.73 5.45
CA TRP A 15 12.76 2.39 4.26
C TRP A 15 13.04 3.58 3.33
N GLY A 16 12.54 4.77 3.64
CA GLY A 16 12.66 5.96 2.78
C GLY A 16 11.91 5.82 1.45
N LEU A 17 10.94 4.90 1.38
CA LEU A 17 10.15 4.63 0.18
C LEU A 17 8.81 5.36 0.17
N ASN A 18 8.55 6.25 1.13
CA ASN A 18 7.29 7.00 1.22
C ASN A 18 7.02 7.82 -0.04
N GLY A 19 7.97 8.61 -0.53
CA GLY A 19 7.80 9.41 -1.74
C GLY A 19 7.55 8.57 -3.00
N LEU A 20 8.22 7.42 -3.13
CA LEU A 20 7.99 6.48 -4.25
C LEU A 20 6.60 5.84 -4.16
N ALA A 21 6.19 5.42 -2.96
CA ALA A 21 4.88 4.86 -2.72
C ALA A 21 3.78 5.90 -2.96
N ALA A 22 3.94 7.14 -2.46
CA ALA A 22 3.00 8.23 -2.67
C ALA A 22 2.86 8.58 -4.16
N ALA A 23 3.98 8.70 -4.90
CA ALA A 23 3.95 9.00 -6.33
C ALA A 23 3.31 7.86 -7.15
N LEU A 24 3.60 6.61 -6.81
CA LEU A 24 2.95 5.44 -7.41
C LEU A 24 1.44 5.49 -7.16
N VAL A 25 1.04 5.80 -5.93
CA VAL A 25 -0.36 5.83 -5.48
C VAL A 25 -1.14 6.98 -6.12
N GLU A 26 -0.59 8.19 -6.19
CA GLU A 26 -1.21 9.35 -6.83
C GLU A 26 -1.45 9.14 -8.33
N ASN A 27 -0.55 8.40 -8.99
CA ASN A 27 -0.66 8.03 -10.40
C ASN A 27 -1.30 6.66 -10.62
N ALA A 28 -1.72 5.96 -9.56
CA ALA A 28 -2.03 4.53 -9.63
C ALA A 28 -3.27 4.24 -10.45
N GLY A 29 -4.25 5.14 -10.60
CA GLY A 29 -5.45 4.97 -11.44
C GLY A 29 -5.88 3.49 -11.69
N PRO A 30 -5.88 2.99 -12.93
CA PRO A 30 -6.19 1.58 -13.24
C PRO A 30 -5.08 0.58 -12.88
N LEU A 31 -3.84 1.04 -12.69
CA LEU A 31 -2.72 0.22 -12.21
C LEU A 31 -2.90 -0.19 -10.74
N ALA A 32 -3.66 0.55 -9.93
CA ALA A 32 -3.98 0.17 -8.56
C ALA A 32 -4.71 -1.17 -8.54
N PHE A 33 -5.73 -1.31 -9.37
CA PHE A 33 -6.51 -2.54 -9.50
C PHE A 33 -5.67 -3.72 -10.02
N LEU A 34 -4.72 -3.47 -10.94
CA LEU A 34 -3.77 -4.48 -11.38
C LEU A 34 -2.77 -4.86 -10.28
N GLY A 35 -2.35 -3.89 -9.47
CA GLY A 35 -1.52 -4.08 -8.30
C GLY A 35 -2.22 -4.95 -7.24
N ALA A 36 -3.50 -4.72 -6.99
CA ALA A 36 -4.30 -5.54 -6.08
C ALA A 36 -4.33 -7.00 -6.52
N GLN A 37 -4.60 -7.25 -7.80
CA GLN A 37 -4.59 -8.60 -8.37
C GLN A 37 -3.21 -9.24 -8.32
N ALA A 38 -2.15 -8.47 -8.61
CA ALA A 38 -0.78 -8.94 -8.48
C ALA A 38 -0.43 -9.28 -7.02
N LEU A 39 -0.92 -8.52 -6.04
CA LEU A 39 -0.74 -8.83 -4.62
C LEU A 39 -1.44 -10.11 -4.20
N TYR A 40 -2.67 -10.37 -4.64
CA TYR A 40 -3.33 -11.64 -4.36
C TYR A 40 -2.56 -12.82 -4.99
N PHE A 41 -2.02 -12.63 -6.20
CA PHE A 41 -1.26 -13.67 -6.89
C PHE A 41 0.12 -13.92 -6.27
N THR A 42 0.77 -12.87 -5.78
CA THR A 42 2.11 -12.93 -5.16
C THR A 42 2.07 -13.06 -3.64
N GLY A 43 0.89 -13.03 -3.02
CA GLY A 43 0.68 -13.19 -1.59
C GLY A 43 1.44 -14.37 -0.97
N PRO A 44 1.38 -15.60 -1.53
CA PRO A 44 2.11 -16.74 -0.99
C PRO A 44 3.65 -16.62 -1.11
N VAL A 45 4.15 -15.76 -2.01
CA VAL A 45 5.58 -15.47 -2.16
C VAL A 45 6.01 -14.35 -1.21
N LEU A 46 5.09 -13.45 -0.86
CA LEU A 46 5.30 -12.31 0.03
C LEU A 46 5.08 -12.63 1.51
N THR A 47 4.33 -13.69 1.83
CA THR A 47 4.09 -14.20 3.20
C THR A 47 5.32 -14.31 4.12
N PRO A 48 6.51 -14.75 3.65
CA PRO A 48 7.72 -14.78 4.50
C PRO A 48 8.28 -13.38 4.85
N PHE A 49 7.91 -12.33 4.10
CA PHE A 49 8.38 -10.96 4.32
C PHE A 49 7.30 -10.05 4.95
N LEU A 50 6.04 -10.29 4.62
CA LEU A 50 4.87 -9.60 5.16
C LEU A 50 3.77 -10.61 5.50
N PRO A 51 3.07 -10.47 6.63
CA PRO A 51 1.90 -11.28 6.95
C PRO A 51 0.87 -11.28 5.81
N GLU A 52 0.21 -12.42 5.57
CA GLU A 52 -0.83 -12.56 4.53
C GLU A 52 -1.99 -11.55 4.71
N ASP A 53 -2.32 -11.26 5.95
CA ASP A 53 -3.31 -10.23 6.31
C ASP A 53 -2.89 -8.82 5.84
N ASP A 54 -1.59 -8.51 5.90
CA ASP A 54 -1.05 -7.20 5.50
C ASP A 54 -1.04 -7.08 3.97
N VAL A 55 -0.73 -8.18 3.27
CA VAL A 55 -0.85 -8.31 1.80
C VAL A 55 -2.32 -8.12 1.39
N THR A 56 -3.25 -8.76 2.08
CA THR A 56 -4.70 -8.62 1.80
C THR A 56 -5.20 -7.21 2.08
N ALA A 57 -4.75 -6.58 3.17
CA ALA A 57 -5.09 -5.19 3.47
C ALA A 57 -4.57 -4.22 2.40
N LEU A 58 -3.36 -4.43 1.88
CA LEU A 58 -2.82 -3.70 0.74
C LEU A 58 -3.62 -3.90 -0.55
N ALA A 59 -3.99 -5.14 -0.85
CA ALA A 59 -4.78 -5.44 -2.04
C ALA A 59 -6.15 -4.74 -1.99
N ARG A 60 -6.85 -4.80 -0.84
CA ARG A 60 -8.11 -4.08 -0.63
C ARG A 60 -7.96 -2.57 -0.71
N LEU A 61 -6.87 -2.04 -0.17
CA LEU A 61 -6.57 -0.61 -0.26
C LEU A 61 -6.40 -0.17 -1.72
N LEU A 62 -5.74 -0.99 -2.55
CA LEU A 62 -5.55 -0.73 -3.97
C LEU A 62 -6.83 -0.91 -4.81
N GLU A 63 -7.79 -1.70 -4.33
CA GLU A 63 -9.11 -1.86 -4.96
C GLU A 63 -10.04 -0.65 -4.71
N ASP A 64 -9.81 0.12 -3.64
CA ASP A 64 -10.59 1.31 -3.30
C ASP A 64 -9.82 2.61 -3.61
N PRO A 65 -10.17 3.33 -4.70
CA PRO A 65 -9.48 4.55 -5.08
C PRO A 65 -9.55 5.67 -4.03
N ALA A 66 -10.60 5.71 -3.20
CA ALA A 66 -10.76 6.71 -2.17
C ALA A 66 -9.88 6.41 -0.95
N ALA A 67 -9.85 5.14 -0.52
CA ALA A 67 -8.96 4.71 0.56
C ALA A 67 -7.48 4.83 0.14
N LEU A 68 -7.18 4.51 -1.12
CA LEU A 68 -5.86 4.64 -1.71
C LEU A 68 -5.36 6.10 -1.71
N ARG A 69 -6.21 7.07 -2.07
CA ARG A 69 -5.88 8.51 -1.98
C ARG A 69 -5.59 8.95 -0.55
N ALA A 70 -6.45 8.57 0.41
CA ALA A 70 -6.25 8.88 1.82
C ALA A 70 -4.94 8.26 2.37
N PHE A 71 -4.50 7.14 1.81
CA PHE A 71 -3.22 6.53 2.15
C PHE A 71 -2.02 7.29 1.56
N ALA A 72 -2.10 7.74 0.30
CA ALA A 72 -1.07 8.61 -0.29
C ALA A 72 -0.91 9.91 0.51
N GLU A 73 -2.02 10.57 0.85
CA GLU A 73 -2.01 11.79 1.65
C GLU A 73 -1.28 11.57 2.99
N ARG A 74 -1.54 10.44 3.66
CA ARG A 74 -0.85 10.05 4.91
C ARG A 74 0.63 9.74 4.73
N LEU A 75 1.02 9.12 3.61
CA LEU A 75 2.43 8.85 3.30
C LEU A 75 3.20 10.17 3.09
N THR A 76 2.60 11.12 2.37
CA THR A 76 3.17 12.45 2.13
C THR A 76 3.25 13.27 3.42
N GLU A 77 2.23 13.23 4.26
CA GLU A 77 2.23 13.87 5.59
C GLU A 77 3.30 13.27 6.52
N ALA A 78 3.54 11.96 6.46
CA ALA A 78 4.55 11.29 7.30
C ALA A 78 5.99 11.52 6.83
N ASP A 79 6.19 11.99 5.60
CA ASP A 79 7.51 12.30 5.01
C ASP A 79 7.95 13.76 5.24
N SER A 80 7.03 14.63 5.69
CA SER A 80 7.25 16.05 6.00
C SER A 80 7.65 16.27 7.47
#